data_AF-A0A191WB73-F1
#
_entry.id   AF-A0A191WB73-F1
#
_cell.length_a   1.000
_cell.length_b   1.000
_cell.length_c   1.000
_cell.angle_alpha   90.00
_cell.angle_beta   90.00
_cell.angle_gamma   90.00
#
_symmetry.space_group_name_H-M   'P 1'
#
loop_
_entity.id
_entity.type
_entity.pdbx_description
1 polymer ?
#
loop_
_entity_poly.entity_id
_entity_poly.type
_entity_poly.pdbx_seq_one_letter_code
_entity_poly.pdbx_strand_id
1 'polypeptide(L)'
;MPHLTAQADLAALPVAMVFTDGGGYIDDATDALQSGSVYVSPEVADASALQSQLTAQVGDSSIGIAVFSENAALEASGSEIVSQLAEATTYDTIIVAVGDDLSAGSRVLDTGEAMQIANEAQSGGSLDQTLTTTVQNVQEAEPAASGGTAGGAGGIVLPLAITIAVLAAGAAAVFGVIRSRRRGALGARDTRLPDAIRRHVATLRSLSIAYAQVGAAGNQVAAQTATDISGIATNVEELFTRLDQRSGADQRGLAAIELDATLRRLTGALDRDYLLDILTHPQLWDDPDERVREVRNAVSAVSEELVQNIKQVNARRGLHFQVSLDGLMGKRSELQQWERAFEQAADEGDAPPASPAPRA
;
A
#
# COMPACT_ATOMS: atom_id res chain seq x y z
N MET A 1 -64.29 48.69 24.17
CA MET A 1 -63.12 48.03 24.81
C MET A 1 -63.18 46.53 24.57
N PRO A 2 -62.61 46.04 23.46
CA PRO A 2 -62.05 44.69 23.42
C PRO A 2 -60.55 44.73 23.14
N HIS A 3 -59.83 43.88 23.85
CA HIS A 3 -58.38 43.79 23.87
C HIS A 3 -57.82 43.31 22.52
N LEU A 4 -56.87 44.09 21.98
CA LEU A 4 -55.93 43.67 20.96
C LEU A 4 -55.12 42.48 21.50
N THR A 5 -55.32 41.31 20.89
CA THR A 5 -54.42 40.17 21.07
C THR A 5 -53.62 40.08 19.78
N ALA A 6 -52.42 40.68 19.79
CA ALA A 6 -51.41 40.44 18.77
C ALA A 6 -50.78 39.08 19.06
N GLN A 7 -51.21 38.04 18.34
CA GLN A 7 -50.41 36.82 18.25
C GLN A 7 -49.35 37.05 17.18
N ALA A 8 -48.10 37.08 17.63
CA ALA A 8 -46.93 37.11 16.80
C ALA A 8 -46.93 35.88 15.89
N ASP A 9 -46.93 36.15 14.60
CA ASP A 9 -46.62 35.19 13.54
C ASP A 9 -45.14 34.83 13.68
N LEU A 10 -44.85 33.87 14.56
CA LEU A 10 -43.57 33.17 14.54
C LEU A 10 -43.60 32.30 13.31
N ALA A 11 -43.13 32.87 12.20
CA ALA A 11 -42.65 32.13 11.06
C ALA A 11 -41.75 31.01 11.59
N ALA A 12 -42.30 29.80 11.63
CA ALA A 12 -41.55 28.59 11.85
C ALA A 12 -40.57 28.51 10.68
N LEU A 13 -39.37 29.05 10.90
CA LEU A 13 -38.20 28.66 10.14
C LEU A 13 -38.21 27.13 10.17
N PRO A 14 -38.16 26.45 9.01
CA PRO A 14 -37.85 25.04 9.03
C PRO A 14 -36.46 24.95 9.67
N VAL A 15 -36.42 24.56 10.94
CA VAL A 15 -35.25 23.95 11.52
C VAL A 15 -35.07 22.70 10.68
N ALA A 16 -34.25 22.81 9.64
CA ALA A 16 -33.66 21.66 9.01
C ALA A 16 -32.85 20.99 10.13
N MET A 17 -33.50 20.06 10.83
CA MET A 17 -32.81 19.01 11.55
C MET A 17 -32.05 18.27 10.47
N VAL A 18 -30.78 18.63 10.31
CA VAL A 18 -29.80 17.77 9.68
C VAL A 18 -29.72 16.58 10.61
N PHE A 19 -30.42 15.51 10.25
CA PHE A 19 -30.22 14.21 10.86
C PHE A 19 -28.80 13.81 10.49
N THR A 20 -27.85 14.01 11.40
CA THR A 20 -26.66 13.15 11.44
C THR A 20 -27.14 11.81 11.98
N ASP A 21 -27.86 11.05 11.15
CA ASP A 21 -27.97 9.62 11.39
C ASP A 21 -26.55 9.09 11.27
N GLY A 22 -26.11 8.30 12.25
CA GLY A 22 -24.76 7.76 12.35
C GLY A 22 -24.46 6.68 11.30
N GLY A 23 -24.74 6.97 10.03
CA GLY A 23 -24.13 6.26 8.91
C GLY A 23 -22.65 6.63 8.87
N GLY A 24 -21.79 5.64 8.68
CA GLY A 24 -20.35 5.90 8.56
C GLY A 24 -20.06 6.75 7.32
N TYR A 25 -18.84 7.26 7.19
CA TYR A 25 -18.44 8.07 6.02
C TYR A 25 -18.79 7.38 4.68
N ILE A 26 -18.71 6.06 4.65
CA ILE A 26 -18.96 5.23 3.47
C ILE A 26 -20.45 5.18 3.10
N ASP A 27 -21.36 5.20 4.09
CA ASP A 27 -22.80 5.17 3.85
C ASP A 27 -23.26 6.46 3.17
N ASP A 28 -22.81 7.61 3.67
CA ASP A 28 -23.09 8.92 3.08
C ASP A 28 -22.59 9.02 1.64
N ALA A 29 -21.38 8.53 1.38
CA ALA A 29 -20.80 8.50 0.04
C ALA A 29 -21.56 7.55 -0.89
N THR A 30 -22.03 6.41 -0.37
CA THR A 30 -22.82 5.44 -1.13
C THR A 30 -24.15 6.06 -1.56
N ASP A 31 -24.88 6.67 -0.64
CA ASP A 31 -26.17 7.30 -0.92
C ASP A 31 -26.04 8.45 -1.93
N ALA A 32 -24.99 9.27 -1.78
CA ALA A 32 -24.70 10.33 -2.74
C ALA A 32 -24.37 9.76 -4.12
N LEU A 33 -23.53 8.72 -4.20
CA LEU A 33 -23.10 8.12 -5.45
C LEU A 33 -24.21 7.35 -6.19
N GLN A 34 -25.27 6.93 -5.50
CA GLN A 34 -26.46 6.38 -6.15
C GLN A 34 -27.28 7.42 -6.91
N SER A 35 -27.16 8.71 -6.57
CA SER A 35 -27.93 9.80 -7.16
C SER A 35 -27.10 10.76 -8.03
N GLY A 36 -25.77 10.68 -7.98
CA GLY A 36 -24.83 11.46 -8.79
C GLY A 36 -23.44 10.84 -8.82
N SER A 37 -22.53 11.39 -9.61
CA SER A 37 -21.19 10.82 -9.85
C SER A 37 -20.11 11.29 -8.87
N VAL A 38 -20.40 12.29 -8.03
CA VAL A 38 -19.39 12.89 -7.14
C VAL A 38 -19.95 13.13 -5.74
N TYR A 39 -19.25 12.60 -4.74
CA TYR A 39 -19.39 12.92 -3.33
C TYR A 39 -18.12 13.60 -2.80
N VAL A 40 -18.30 14.69 -2.05
CA VAL A 40 -17.21 15.33 -1.29
C VAL A 40 -17.71 15.53 0.13
N SER A 41 -16.99 14.96 1.09
CA SER A 41 -17.34 15.08 2.51
C SER A 41 -17.37 16.56 2.93
N PRO A 42 -18.36 16.97 3.74
CA PRO A 42 -18.46 18.35 4.21
C PRO A 42 -17.28 18.79 5.10
N GLU A 43 -16.47 17.83 5.58
CA GLU A 43 -15.25 18.09 6.35
C GLU A 43 -14.06 18.52 5.48
N VAL A 44 -14.14 18.33 4.15
CA VAL A 44 -13.09 18.73 3.21
C VAL A 44 -13.16 20.24 2.99
N ALA A 45 -12.00 20.90 3.00
CA ALA A 45 -11.92 22.33 2.72
C ALA A 45 -12.47 22.62 1.32
N ASP A 46 -13.31 23.67 1.20
CA ASP A 46 -13.95 24.08 -0.06
C ASP A 46 -14.76 22.96 -0.76
N ALA A 47 -15.33 22.01 0.01
CA ALA A 47 -16.05 20.84 -0.49
C ALA A 47 -17.07 21.14 -1.61
N SER A 48 -17.86 22.21 -1.49
CA SER A 48 -18.88 22.57 -2.48
C SER A 48 -18.29 23.05 -3.82
N ALA A 49 -17.17 23.76 -3.78
CA ALA A 49 -16.46 24.21 -4.97
C ALA A 49 -15.80 23.01 -5.68
N LEU A 50 -15.14 22.15 -4.90
CA LEU A 50 -14.51 20.93 -5.41
C LEU A 50 -15.54 19.97 -6.03
N GLN A 51 -16.66 19.74 -5.36
CA GLN A 51 -17.73 18.90 -5.89
C GLN A 51 -18.26 19.42 -7.23
N SER A 52 -18.48 20.74 -7.34
CA SER A 52 -18.95 21.36 -8.58
C SER A 52 -17.96 21.20 -9.73
N GLN A 53 -16.67 21.37 -9.45
CA GLN A 53 -15.59 21.19 -10.42
C GLN A 53 -15.50 19.74 -10.92
N LEU A 54 -15.48 18.77 -9.99
CA LEU A 54 -15.40 17.35 -10.33
C LEU A 54 -16.63 16.87 -11.11
N THR A 55 -17.82 17.33 -10.74
CA THR A 55 -19.06 17.00 -11.45
C THR A 55 -19.00 17.49 -12.90
N ALA A 56 -18.51 18.71 -13.13
CA ALA A 56 -18.35 19.26 -14.48
C ALA A 56 -17.34 18.47 -15.32
N GLN A 57 -16.37 17.83 -14.67
CA GLN A 57 -15.29 17.11 -15.34
C GLN A 57 -15.60 15.65 -15.66
N VAL A 58 -16.31 14.95 -14.76
CA VAL A 58 -16.75 13.57 -14.99
C VAL A 58 -17.76 13.51 -16.15
N GLY A 59 -18.67 14.49 -16.22
CA GLY A 59 -19.72 14.53 -17.23
C GLY A 59 -20.59 13.27 -17.19
N ASP A 60 -20.83 12.67 -18.36
CA ASP A 60 -21.65 11.45 -18.52
C ASP A 60 -20.83 10.14 -18.40
N SER A 61 -19.60 10.21 -17.90
CA SER A 61 -18.72 9.04 -17.77
C SER A 61 -19.19 8.13 -16.64
N SER A 62 -18.95 6.81 -16.77
CA SER A 62 -19.28 5.81 -15.74
C SER A 62 -18.24 5.80 -14.61
N ILE A 63 -17.93 6.98 -14.07
CA ILE A 63 -16.92 7.21 -13.05
C ILE A 63 -17.57 7.78 -11.79
N GLY A 64 -17.44 7.07 -10.68
CA GLY A 64 -17.83 7.55 -9.35
C GLY A 64 -16.63 8.13 -8.61
N ILE A 65 -16.77 9.30 -7.98
CA ILE A 65 -15.71 9.94 -7.19
C ILE A 65 -16.21 10.18 -5.77
N ALA A 66 -15.45 9.73 -4.78
CA ALA A 66 -15.69 10.05 -3.38
C ALA A 66 -14.45 10.70 -2.76
N VAL A 67 -14.61 11.88 -2.15
CA VAL A 67 -13.53 12.61 -1.49
C VAL A 67 -13.84 12.75 -0.01
N PHE A 68 -12.93 12.30 0.85
CA PHE A 68 -13.07 12.29 2.29
C PHE A 68 -11.95 13.08 2.97
N SER A 69 -12.22 13.52 4.20
CA SER A 69 -11.18 14.03 5.10
C SER A 69 -10.27 12.88 5.57
N GLU A 70 -9.13 13.22 6.18
CA GLU A 70 -8.23 12.25 6.81
C GLU A 70 -8.92 11.39 7.89
N ASN A 71 -10.04 11.86 8.46
CA ASN A 71 -10.77 11.13 9.49
C ASN A 71 -11.35 9.81 8.96
N ALA A 72 -11.71 9.74 7.68
CA ALA A 72 -12.23 8.50 7.09
C ALA A 72 -11.18 7.38 7.05
N ALA A 73 -9.88 7.70 7.07
CA ALA A 73 -8.81 6.71 7.15
C ALA A 73 -8.80 5.96 8.50
N LEU A 74 -9.46 6.49 9.53
CA LEU A 74 -9.63 5.83 10.81
C LEU A 74 -10.68 4.71 10.77
N GLU A 75 -11.62 4.77 9.82
CA GLU A 75 -12.68 3.77 9.66
C GLU A 75 -12.33 2.69 8.66
N ALA A 76 -11.73 3.07 7.52
CA ALA A 76 -11.35 2.13 6.48
C ALA A 76 -10.21 2.67 5.60
N SER A 77 -9.43 1.76 5.02
CA SER A 77 -8.42 2.15 4.03
C SER A 77 -9.06 2.62 2.73
N GLY A 78 -8.40 3.49 1.96
CA GLY A 78 -8.89 3.93 0.65
C GLY A 78 -9.24 2.77 -0.30
N SER A 79 -8.48 1.68 -0.28
CA SER A 79 -8.76 0.47 -1.06
C SER A 79 -10.00 -0.31 -0.60
N GLU A 80 -10.27 -0.29 0.70
CA GLU A 80 -11.45 -0.91 1.29
C GLU A 80 -12.70 -0.08 0.99
N ILE A 81 -12.61 1.25 1.07
CA ILE A 81 -13.68 2.17 0.66
C ILE A 81 -13.98 2.01 -0.83
N VAL A 82 -12.97 1.90 -1.70
CA VAL A 82 -13.17 1.60 -3.14
C VAL A 82 -13.94 0.30 -3.31
N SER A 83 -13.59 -0.75 -2.55
CA SER A 83 -14.24 -2.06 -2.66
C SER A 83 -15.70 -2.01 -2.21
N GLN A 84 -15.99 -1.33 -1.10
CA GLN A 84 -17.36 -1.17 -0.59
C GLN A 84 -18.22 -0.32 -1.54
N LEU A 85 -17.70 0.81 -2.03
CA LEU A 85 -18.40 1.64 -3.01
C LEU A 85 -18.60 0.92 -4.33
N ALA A 86 -17.65 0.07 -4.74
CA ALA A 86 -17.83 -0.76 -5.93
C ALA A 86 -19.00 -1.72 -5.73
N GLU A 87 -19.08 -2.43 -4.61
CA GLU A 87 -20.19 -3.34 -4.32
C GLU A 87 -21.55 -2.63 -4.25
N ALA A 88 -21.57 -1.39 -3.74
CA ALA A 88 -22.80 -0.63 -3.53
C ALA A 88 -23.25 0.22 -4.73
N THR A 89 -22.40 0.44 -5.74
CA THR A 89 -22.69 1.31 -6.90
C THR A 89 -22.43 0.64 -8.25
N THR A 90 -23.01 1.21 -9.31
CA THR A 90 -22.94 0.65 -10.67
C THR A 90 -21.87 1.27 -11.55
N TYR A 91 -20.98 2.11 -11.01
CA TYR A 91 -19.91 2.72 -11.79
C TYR A 91 -18.90 1.68 -12.30
N ASP A 92 -18.38 1.92 -13.49
CA ASP A 92 -17.33 1.10 -14.09
C ASP A 92 -15.98 1.37 -13.43
N THR A 93 -15.74 2.63 -13.06
CA THR A 93 -14.55 3.07 -12.34
C THR A 93 -14.93 3.90 -11.11
N ILE A 94 -14.26 3.65 -9.99
CA ILE A 94 -14.44 4.40 -8.74
C ILE A 94 -13.10 4.96 -8.30
N ILE A 95 -13.08 6.25 -7.99
CA ILE A 95 -11.93 6.98 -7.49
C ILE A 95 -12.27 7.49 -6.09
N VAL A 96 -11.41 7.20 -5.12
CA VAL A 96 -11.55 7.59 -3.73
C VAL A 96 -10.32 8.40 -3.30
N ALA A 97 -10.55 9.60 -2.79
CA ALA A 97 -9.52 10.38 -2.10
C ALA A 97 -9.81 10.41 -0.60
N VAL A 98 -8.80 10.16 0.22
CA VAL A 98 -8.87 10.28 1.69
C VAL A 98 -7.72 11.16 2.15
N GLY A 99 -8.01 12.40 2.51
CA GLY A 99 -6.95 13.40 2.71
C GLY A 99 -6.15 13.60 1.41
N ASP A 100 -4.83 13.41 1.50
CA ASP A 100 -3.93 13.48 0.34
C ASP A 100 -3.80 12.16 -0.43
N ASP A 101 -4.32 11.05 0.11
CA ASP A 101 -4.19 9.72 -0.48
C ASP A 101 -5.26 9.44 -1.53
N LEU A 102 -4.85 8.89 -2.67
CA LEU A 102 -5.75 8.54 -3.76
C LEU A 102 -5.75 7.03 -4.02
N SER A 103 -6.94 6.46 -4.14
CA SER A 103 -7.19 5.06 -4.50
C SER A 103 -8.20 5.01 -5.64
N ALA A 104 -8.08 4.04 -6.54
CA ALA A 104 -9.05 3.87 -7.60
C ALA A 104 -9.20 2.40 -8.02
N GLY A 105 -10.43 1.96 -8.27
CA GLY A 105 -10.74 0.62 -8.76
C GLY A 105 -11.56 0.71 -10.03
N SER A 106 -11.32 -0.18 -10.98
CA SER A 106 -12.12 -0.26 -12.20
C SER A 106 -12.44 -1.71 -12.56
N ARG A 107 -13.62 -1.91 -13.15
CA ARG A 107 -14.12 -3.18 -13.68
C ARG A 107 -13.85 -3.34 -15.17
N VAL A 108 -13.59 -2.23 -15.87
CA VAL A 108 -13.45 -2.19 -17.33
C VAL A 108 -12.00 -2.01 -17.76
N LEU A 109 -11.15 -1.47 -16.89
CA LEU A 109 -9.70 -1.40 -17.09
C LEU A 109 -9.00 -2.68 -16.64
N ASP A 110 -7.75 -2.88 -17.09
CA ASP A 110 -6.95 -4.02 -16.65
C ASP A 110 -6.77 -3.98 -15.11
N THR A 111 -6.62 -5.16 -14.49
CA THR A 111 -6.51 -5.25 -13.03
C THR A 111 -5.36 -4.38 -12.51
N GLY A 112 -5.71 -3.36 -11.71
CA GLY A 112 -4.77 -2.42 -11.09
C GLY A 112 -4.45 -1.18 -11.94
N GLU A 113 -4.98 -1.06 -13.16
CA GLU A 113 -4.72 0.08 -14.05
C GLU A 113 -5.34 1.38 -13.51
N ALA A 114 -6.56 1.36 -12.96
CA ALA A 114 -7.16 2.52 -12.32
C ALA A 114 -6.34 3.03 -11.11
N MET A 115 -5.88 2.11 -10.24
CA MET A 115 -4.95 2.42 -9.15
C MET A 115 -3.64 3.03 -9.68
N GLN A 116 -3.12 2.52 -10.80
CA GLN A 116 -1.91 3.05 -11.41
C GLN A 116 -2.11 4.50 -11.86
N ILE A 117 -3.22 4.78 -12.54
CA ILE A 117 -3.57 6.12 -13.01
C ILE A 117 -3.71 7.10 -11.83
N ALA A 118 -4.37 6.68 -10.74
CA ALA A 118 -4.48 7.46 -9.51
C ALA A 118 -3.11 7.79 -8.91
N ASN A 119 -2.21 6.81 -8.78
CA ASN A 119 -0.88 7.01 -8.23
C ASN A 119 0.01 7.92 -9.09
N GLU A 120 -0.11 7.82 -10.43
CA GLU A 120 0.62 8.69 -11.35
C GLU A 120 0.18 10.16 -11.23
N ALA A 121 -1.11 10.40 -11.03
CA ALA A 121 -1.67 11.74 -10.88
C ALA A 121 -1.32 12.40 -9.53
N GLN A 122 -1.21 11.63 -8.45
CA GLN A 122 -0.89 12.13 -7.11
C GLN A 122 0.50 12.80 -7.03
N SER A 123 1.39 12.47 -7.96
CA SER A 123 2.74 13.04 -8.03
C SER A 123 2.77 14.49 -8.58
N GLY A 124 1.61 15.07 -8.94
CA GLY A 124 1.52 16.21 -9.85
C GLY A 124 1.06 17.56 -9.29
N GLY A 125 0.56 17.67 -8.06
CA GLY A 125 0.06 18.96 -7.53
C GLY A 125 -0.94 18.87 -6.38
N SER A 126 -1.81 19.88 -6.24
CA SER A 126 -2.88 19.90 -5.23
C SER A 126 -3.93 18.82 -5.48
N LEU A 127 -4.71 18.46 -4.45
CA LEU A 127 -5.78 17.46 -4.52
C LEU A 127 -6.69 17.65 -5.74
N ASP A 128 -7.13 18.89 -6.00
CA ASP A 128 -7.98 19.23 -7.14
C ASP A 128 -7.33 18.88 -8.48
N GLN A 129 -6.04 19.18 -8.64
CA GLN A 129 -5.27 18.91 -9.86
C GLN A 129 -5.06 17.40 -10.02
N THR A 130 -4.74 16.71 -8.92
CA THR A 130 -4.57 15.26 -8.86
C THR A 130 -5.86 14.53 -9.27
N LEU A 131 -7.01 14.91 -8.72
CA LEU A 131 -8.30 14.33 -9.07
C LEU A 131 -8.67 14.63 -10.53
N THR A 132 -8.45 15.86 -10.97
CA THR A 132 -8.67 16.30 -12.36
C THR A 132 -7.87 15.44 -13.34
N THR A 133 -6.57 15.24 -13.08
CA THR A 133 -5.69 14.44 -13.93
C THR A 133 -6.05 12.96 -13.90
N THR A 134 -6.41 12.42 -12.72
CA THR A 134 -6.84 11.02 -12.58
C THR A 134 -8.06 10.73 -13.44
N VAL A 135 -9.09 11.59 -13.37
CA VAL A 135 -10.33 11.42 -14.13
C VAL A 135 -10.06 11.45 -15.64
N GLN A 136 -9.22 12.37 -16.11
CA GLN A 136 -8.87 12.47 -17.54
C GLN A 136 -8.13 11.22 -18.01
N ASN A 137 -7.13 10.77 -17.26
CA ASN A 137 -6.35 9.59 -17.63
C ASN A 137 -7.20 8.31 -17.59
N VAL A 138 -8.15 8.18 -16.65
CA VAL A 138 -9.12 7.07 -16.63
C VAL A 138 -10.02 7.12 -17.87
N GLN A 139 -10.56 8.29 -18.22
CA GLN A 139 -11.38 8.45 -19.42
C GLN A 139 -10.63 8.10 -20.71
N GLU A 140 -9.33 8.41 -20.78
CA GLU A 140 -8.47 8.04 -21.92
C GLU A 140 -8.16 6.54 -21.98
N ALA A 141 -8.06 5.88 -20.82
CA ALA A 141 -7.78 4.45 -20.72
C ALA A 141 -9.03 3.58 -20.91
N GLU A 142 -10.22 4.08 -20.59
CA GLU A 142 -11.45 3.31 -20.72
C GLU A 142 -11.71 2.94 -22.19
N PRO A 143 -11.94 1.65 -22.51
CA PRO A 143 -12.26 1.26 -23.87
C PRO A 143 -13.57 1.94 -24.27
N ALA A 144 -13.49 2.80 -25.29
CA ALA A 144 -14.62 3.62 -25.73
C ALA A 144 -15.92 2.80 -25.76
N ALA A 145 -16.86 3.16 -24.88
CA ALA A 145 -18.19 2.56 -24.87
C ALA A 145 -18.77 2.67 -26.27
N SER A 146 -19.02 1.52 -26.90
CA SER A 146 -19.49 1.43 -28.28
C SER A 146 -20.91 2.01 -28.41
N GLY A 147 -20.99 3.32 -28.59
CA GLY A 147 -22.14 4.07 -29.08
C GLY A 147 -22.06 4.20 -30.60
N GLY A 148 -23.00 3.55 -31.30
CA GLY A 148 -22.91 3.19 -32.72
C GLY A 148 -22.73 4.32 -33.74
N THR A 149 -22.20 3.97 -34.92
CA THR A 149 -22.98 3.93 -36.17
C THR A 149 -22.14 3.39 -37.35
N ALA A 150 -22.88 2.84 -38.31
CA ALA A 150 -22.48 2.25 -39.58
C ALA A 150 -21.24 2.82 -40.29
N GLY A 151 -20.45 1.89 -40.86
CA GLY A 151 -19.90 2.06 -42.21
C GLY A 151 -18.39 1.88 -42.37
N GLY A 152 -17.99 0.73 -42.93
CA GLY A 152 -16.90 0.71 -43.92
C GLY A 152 -15.53 0.19 -43.49
N ALA A 153 -15.30 -1.08 -43.81
CA ALA A 153 -14.09 -1.62 -44.46
C ALA A 153 -12.73 -1.63 -43.71
N GLY A 154 -12.26 -2.87 -43.47
CA GLY A 154 -10.84 -3.24 -43.35
C GLY A 154 -10.37 -3.42 -41.91
N GLY A 155 -10.46 -4.62 -41.33
CA GLY A 155 -9.36 -5.61 -41.38
C GLY A 155 -8.28 -5.23 -40.37
N ILE A 156 -8.19 -5.87 -39.20
CA ILE A 156 -7.61 -7.20 -38.98
C ILE A 156 -8.19 -7.74 -37.66
N VAL A 157 -8.78 -8.93 -37.71
CA VAL A 157 -9.23 -9.70 -36.56
C VAL A 157 -8.08 -10.64 -36.19
N LEU A 158 -7.61 -10.65 -34.95
CA LEU A 158 -7.00 -11.85 -34.38
C LEU A 158 -7.36 -11.96 -32.88
N PRO A 159 -7.95 -13.09 -32.44
CA PRO A 159 -8.54 -13.25 -31.11
C PRO A 159 -7.52 -13.81 -30.12
N LEU A 160 -7.49 -13.32 -28.89
CA LEU A 160 -6.79 -14.02 -27.81
C LEU A 160 -7.78 -14.93 -27.07
N ALA A 161 -7.67 -16.23 -27.38
CA ALA A 161 -8.45 -17.28 -26.76
C ALA A 161 -8.02 -17.49 -25.29
N ILE A 162 -8.97 -17.29 -24.39
CA ILE A 162 -8.89 -17.73 -22.99
C ILE A 162 -8.95 -19.26 -22.99
N THR A 163 -7.91 -19.90 -22.46
CA THR A 163 -7.96 -21.33 -22.15
C THR A 163 -7.70 -21.51 -20.67
N ILE A 164 -8.79 -21.75 -19.93
CA ILE A 164 -8.78 -22.19 -18.54
C ILE A 164 -8.33 -23.65 -18.52
N ALA A 165 -7.35 -23.96 -17.67
CA ALA A 165 -7.07 -25.34 -17.25
C ALA A 165 -6.72 -25.35 -15.76
N VAL A 166 -7.72 -25.73 -14.96
CA VAL A 166 -7.54 -26.22 -13.59
C VAL A 166 -7.29 -27.73 -13.68
N LEU A 167 -6.25 -28.24 -13.01
CA LEU A 167 -6.30 -29.43 -12.15
C LEU A 167 -4.93 -29.79 -11.54
N ALA A 168 -4.92 -29.81 -10.21
CA ALA A 168 -4.30 -30.77 -9.28
C ALA A 168 -2.82 -31.19 -9.38
N ALA A 169 -2.13 -30.91 -8.25
CA ALA A 169 -1.17 -31.74 -7.51
C ALA A 169 0.06 -32.34 -8.23
N GLY A 170 1.26 -31.93 -7.78
CA GLY A 170 2.49 -32.69 -7.99
C GLY A 170 3.75 -31.82 -7.93
N ALA A 171 4.56 -32.01 -6.89
CA ALA A 171 5.87 -31.39 -6.76
C ALA A 171 6.78 -31.68 -7.97
N ALA A 172 7.35 -30.64 -8.58
CA ALA A 172 8.62 -30.72 -9.29
C ALA A 172 9.19 -29.32 -9.58
N ALA A 173 10.50 -29.21 -9.43
CA ALA A 173 11.32 -28.02 -9.53
C ALA A 173 11.24 -27.27 -10.86
N VAL A 174 11.36 -25.93 -10.79
CA VAL A 174 12.00 -25.14 -11.85
C VAL A 174 13.05 -24.20 -11.23
N PHE A 175 14.08 -24.80 -10.63
CA PHE A 175 15.41 -24.21 -10.61
C PHE A 175 16.15 -24.75 -11.84
N GLY A 176 16.60 -23.89 -12.76
CA GLY A 176 17.45 -24.44 -13.83
C GLY A 176 17.86 -23.61 -15.04
N VAL A 177 18.20 -22.32 -14.92
CA VAL A 177 19.31 -21.71 -15.72
C VAL A 177 19.87 -20.59 -14.84
N ILE A 178 20.97 -20.77 -14.11
CA ILE A 178 22.33 -20.37 -14.48
C ILE A 178 23.30 -21.09 -13.53
N ARG A 179 23.89 -22.23 -13.95
CA ARG A 179 25.00 -22.89 -13.20
C ARG A 179 26.34 -22.92 -13.94
N SER A 180 26.44 -22.46 -15.18
CA SER A 180 27.69 -22.61 -15.96
C SER A 180 28.75 -21.50 -15.79
N ARG A 181 28.57 -20.51 -14.90
CA ARG A 181 29.59 -19.43 -14.70
C ARG A 181 30.18 -19.34 -13.29
N ARG A 182 29.88 -20.30 -12.41
CA ARG A 182 30.43 -20.34 -11.04
C ARG A 182 31.72 -21.16 -11.00
N ARG A 183 32.85 -20.54 -11.40
CA ARG A 183 34.19 -20.90 -10.88
C ARG A 183 35.26 -19.81 -11.09
N GLY A 184 34.99 -18.77 -11.88
CA GLY A 184 35.94 -17.64 -12.08
C GLY A 184 35.43 -16.24 -11.67
N ALA A 185 34.21 -16.12 -11.15
CA ALA A 185 33.52 -14.83 -10.98
C ALA A 185 32.95 -14.59 -9.58
N LEU A 186 33.67 -15.05 -8.54
CA LEU A 186 33.38 -14.68 -7.15
C LEU A 186 34.10 -13.38 -6.74
N GLY A 187 35.26 -13.06 -7.33
CA GLY A 187 35.97 -11.80 -7.03
C GLY A 187 35.53 -10.58 -7.88
N ALA A 188 34.85 -10.79 -9.02
CA ALA A 188 34.52 -9.73 -9.97
C ALA A 188 33.04 -9.29 -9.98
N ARG A 189 32.19 -9.95 -9.19
CA ARG A 189 30.77 -9.56 -9.03
C ARG A 189 30.54 -8.62 -7.85
N ASP A 190 31.43 -8.63 -6.85
CA ASP A 190 31.26 -7.84 -5.64
C ASP A 190 31.32 -6.33 -5.90
N THR A 191 32.13 -5.87 -6.84
CA THR A 191 32.25 -4.44 -7.19
C THR A 191 31.01 -3.87 -7.89
N ARG A 192 30.05 -4.71 -8.30
CA ARG A 192 28.80 -4.28 -8.95
C ARG A 192 27.63 -4.16 -8.00
N LEU A 193 27.85 -4.20 -6.69
CA LEU A 193 26.82 -3.85 -5.70
C LEU A 193 27.29 -2.62 -4.93
N PRO A 194 26.40 -1.66 -4.63
CA PRO A 194 26.66 -0.65 -3.62
C PRO A 194 27.06 -1.32 -2.29
N ASP A 195 28.01 -0.73 -1.55
CA ASP A 195 28.59 -1.38 -0.37
C ASP A 195 27.54 -1.67 0.73
N ALA A 196 26.54 -0.81 0.87
CA ALA A 196 25.42 -1.03 1.79
C ALA A 196 24.62 -2.28 1.44
N ILE A 197 24.19 -2.40 0.18
CA ILE A 197 23.48 -3.59 -0.32
C ILE A 197 24.34 -4.85 -0.20
N ARG A 198 25.64 -4.78 -0.50
CA ARG A 198 26.55 -5.92 -0.37
C ARG A 198 26.58 -6.46 1.06
N ARG A 199 26.62 -5.57 2.06
CA ARG A 199 26.56 -5.97 3.47
C ARG A 199 25.25 -6.67 3.80
N HIS A 200 24.10 -6.12 3.39
CA HIS A 200 22.81 -6.74 3.64
C HIS A 200 22.66 -8.12 2.97
N VAL A 201 23.12 -8.28 1.72
CA VAL A 201 23.12 -9.58 1.03
C VAL A 201 24.00 -10.60 1.77
N ALA A 202 25.15 -10.19 2.29
CA ALA A 202 25.99 -11.05 3.11
C ALA A 202 25.30 -11.46 4.41
N THR A 203 24.61 -10.52 5.09
CA THR A 203 23.81 -10.80 6.29
C THR A 203 22.70 -11.80 5.99
N LEU A 204 21.91 -11.57 4.94
CA LEU A 204 20.84 -12.50 4.51
C LEU A 204 21.39 -13.90 4.23
N ARG A 205 22.53 -14.02 3.55
CA ARG A 205 23.19 -15.33 3.33
C ARG A 205 23.62 -16.01 4.64
N SER A 206 24.07 -15.24 5.62
CA SER A 206 24.41 -15.79 6.93
C SER A 206 23.17 -16.26 7.70
N LEU A 207 22.07 -15.49 7.61
CA LEU A 207 20.80 -15.82 8.24
C LEU A 207 20.19 -17.06 7.58
N SER A 208 20.17 -17.18 6.25
CA SER A 208 19.64 -18.37 5.59
C SER A 208 20.32 -19.66 6.05
N ILE A 209 21.63 -19.62 6.31
CA ILE A 209 22.37 -20.75 6.90
C ILE A 209 21.90 -21.04 8.32
N ALA A 210 21.73 -20.02 9.16
CA ALA A 210 21.26 -20.18 10.54
C ALA A 210 19.83 -20.76 10.59
N TYR A 211 18.91 -20.23 9.79
CA TYR A 211 17.55 -20.76 9.67
C TYR A 211 17.54 -22.19 9.12
N ALA A 212 18.42 -22.53 8.16
CA ALA A 212 18.53 -23.89 7.65
C ALA A 212 19.01 -24.89 8.72
N GLN A 213 19.87 -24.46 9.65
CA GLN A 213 20.30 -25.28 10.79
C GLN A 213 19.13 -25.57 11.74
N VAL A 214 18.35 -24.56 12.10
CA VAL A 214 17.12 -24.73 12.92
C VAL A 214 16.09 -25.59 12.17
N GLY A 215 15.98 -25.42 10.85
CA GLY A 215 15.13 -26.26 10.02
C GLY A 215 15.54 -27.73 9.97
N ALA A 216 16.84 -28.01 9.92
CA ALA A 216 17.37 -29.37 9.99
C ALA A 216 17.09 -30.06 11.33
N ALA A 217 16.85 -29.29 12.40
CA ALA A 217 16.41 -29.80 13.69
C ALA A 217 14.90 -30.09 13.77
N GLY A 218 14.14 -29.88 12.68
CA GLY A 218 12.73 -30.23 12.55
C GLY A 218 11.77 -29.04 12.48
N ASN A 219 12.24 -27.79 12.56
CA ASN A 219 11.38 -26.61 12.45
C ASN A 219 11.08 -26.28 10.97
N GLN A 220 9.89 -26.66 10.49
CA GLN A 220 9.49 -26.43 9.10
C GLN A 220 9.42 -24.95 8.72
N VAL A 221 9.02 -24.09 9.66
CA VAL A 221 8.95 -22.64 9.42
C VAL A 221 10.35 -22.10 9.16
N ALA A 222 11.33 -22.48 9.99
CA ALA A 222 12.71 -22.08 9.78
C ALA A 222 13.27 -22.58 8.44
N ALA A 223 12.94 -23.81 8.02
CA ALA A 223 13.36 -24.36 6.73
C ALA A 223 12.78 -23.56 5.54
N GLN A 224 11.51 -23.16 5.61
CA GLN A 224 10.89 -22.32 4.59
C GLN A 224 11.51 -20.92 4.57
N THR A 225 11.65 -20.28 5.73
CA THR A 225 12.27 -18.96 5.86
C THR A 225 13.71 -18.96 5.32
N ALA A 226 14.50 -20.02 5.54
CA ALA A 226 15.83 -20.15 4.94
C ALA A 226 15.80 -20.09 3.41
N THR A 227 14.81 -20.75 2.80
CA THR A 227 14.60 -20.76 1.35
C THR A 227 14.23 -19.37 0.84
N ASP A 228 13.31 -18.69 1.53
CA ASP A 228 12.82 -17.36 1.15
C ASP A 228 13.95 -16.32 1.25
N ILE A 229 14.73 -16.33 2.34
CA ILE A 229 15.90 -15.45 2.52
C ILE A 229 16.92 -15.65 1.41
N SER A 230 17.20 -16.90 1.04
CA SER A 230 18.12 -17.20 -0.06
C SER A 230 17.57 -16.71 -1.41
N GLY A 231 16.26 -16.76 -1.61
CA GLY A 231 15.58 -16.21 -2.78
C GLY A 231 15.75 -14.69 -2.87
N ILE A 232 15.47 -13.98 -1.78
CA ILE A 232 15.63 -12.52 -1.66
C ILE A 232 17.07 -12.10 -1.97
N ALA A 233 18.07 -12.73 -1.33
CA ALA A 233 19.48 -12.42 -1.58
C ALA A 233 19.87 -12.60 -3.06
N THR A 234 19.31 -13.61 -3.73
CA THR A 234 19.54 -13.86 -5.16
C THR A 234 18.87 -12.80 -6.04
N ASN A 235 17.62 -12.45 -5.73
CA ASN A 235 16.84 -11.48 -6.49
C ASN A 235 17.42 -10.07 -6.38
N VAL A 236 17.92 -9.66 -5.21
CA VAL A 236 18.64 -8.38 -5.03
C VAL A 236 19.85 -8.31 -5.96
N GLU A 237 20.69 -9.35 -5.98
CA GLU A 237 21.86 -9.38 -6.87
C GLU A 237 21.47 -9.32 -8.36
N GLU A 238 20.39 -10.01 -8.73
CA GLU A 238 19.88 -10.02 -10.10
C GLU A 238 19.31 -8.66 -10.50
N LEU A 239 18.57 -8.00 -9.60
CA LEU A 239 18.02 -6.67 -9.83
C LEU A 239 19.14 -5.67 -10.12
N PHE A 240 20.17 -5.60 -9.27
CA PHE A 240 21.30 -4.69 -9.47
C PHE A 240 22.14 -5.07 -10.70
N THR A 241 22.24 -6.35 -11.04
CA THR A 241 22.90 -6.79 -12.27
C THR A 241 22.15 -6.30 -13.51
N ARG A 242 20.81 -6.28 -13.48
CA ARG A 242 19.99 -5.82 -14.59
C ARG A 242 19.93 -4.31 -14.69
N LEU A 243 19.83 -3.63 -13.56
CA LEU A 243 20.00 -2.18 -13.44
C LEU A 243 21.30 -1.73 -14.09
N ASP A 244 22.42 -2.40 -13.78
CA ASP A 244 23.73 -2.11 -14.37
C ASP A 244 23.76 -2.21 -15.90
N GLN A 245 22.99 -3.15 -16.46
CA GLN A 245 23.01 -3.48 -17.89
C GLN A 245 21.99 -2.68 -18.70
N ARG A 246 20.89 -2.27 -18.07
CA ARG A 246 19.67 -1.81 -18.76
C ARG A 246 19.16 -0.46 -18.28
N SER A 247 19.65 0.01 -17.14
CA SER A 247 19.25 1.26 -16.53
C SER A 247 20.46 2.19 -16.35
N GLY A 248 20.19 3.49 -16.29
CA GLY A 248 21.21 4.50 -16.01
C GLY A 248 21.70 4.45 -14.56
N ALA A 249 22.84 5.10 -14.30
CA ALA A 249 23.45 5.20 -12.97
C ALA A 249 22.49 5.80 -11.91
N ASP A 250 21.58 6.68 -12.33
CA ASP A 250 20.62 7.35 -11.43
C ASP A 250 19.56 6.39 -10.87
N GLN A 251 18.97 5.53 -11.73
CA GLN A 251 18.01 4.50 -11.28
C GLN A 251 18.66 3.48 -10.36
N ARG A 252 19.94 3.16 -10.62
CA ARG A 252 20.74 2.27 -9.79
C ARG A 252 21.07 2.91 -8.43
N GLY A 253 21.27 4.23 -8.37
CA GLY A 253 21.47 4.98 -7.14
C GLY A 253 20.20 5.04 -6.28
N LEU A 254 19.06 5.36 -6.90
CA LEU A 254 17.76 5.36 -6.23
C LEU A 254 17.44 3.96 -5.65
N ALA A 255 17.66 2.92 -6.46
CA ALA A 255 17.51 1.54 -6.01
C ALA A 255 18.33 1.20 -4.78
N ALA A 256 19.55 1.71 -4.70
CA ALA A 256 20.43 1.45 -3.57
C ALA A 256 19.89 2.05 -2.28
N ILE A 257 19.26 3.23 -2.35
CA ILE A 257 18.73 3.95 -1.18
C ILE A 257 17.47 3.25 -0.67
N GLU A 258 16.53 2.95 -1.56
CA GLU A 258 15.25 2.34 -1.18
C GLU A 258 15.45 0.91 -0.64
N LEU A 259 16.22 0.09 -1.35
CA LEU A 259 16.49 -1.28 -0.89
C LEU A 259 17.35 -1.32 0.37
N ASP A 260 18.19 -0.32 0.65
CA ASP A 260 18.96 -0.30 1.89
C ASP A 260 18.04 -0.19 3.12
N ALA A 261 17.04 0.69 3.08
CA ALA A 261 16.05 0.82 4.16
C ALA A 261 15.24 -0.47 4.33
N THR A 262 14.75 -1.04 3.22
CA THR A 262 13.97 -2.28 3.21
C THR A 262 14.75 -3.46 3.74
N LEU A 263 15.97 -3.67 3.23
CA LEU A 263 16.82 -4.78 3.66
C LEU A 263 17.27 -4.61 5.11
N ARG A 264 17.48 -3.38 5.61
CA ARG A 264 17.79 -3.15 7.02
C ARG A 264 16.64 -3.63 7.92
N ARG A 265 15.40 -3.21 7.63
CA ARG A 265 14.22 -3.62 8.41
C ARG A 265 14.02 -5.13 8.35
N LEU A 266 14.12 -5.71 7.15
CA LEU A 266 14.01 -7.15 6.95
C LEU A 266 15.07 -7.93 7.73
N THR A 267 16.35 -7.53 7.64
CA THR A 267 17.41 -8.22 8.38
C THR A 267 17.26 -8.11 9.89
N GLY A 268 16.72 -7.01 10.41
CA GLY A 268 16.42 -6.86 11.83
C GLY A 268 15.27 -7.75 12.30
N ALA A 269 14.21 -7.89 11.48
CA ALA A 269 13.12 -8.81 11.79
C ALA A 269 13.53 -10.28 11.69
N LEU A 270 14.44 -10.61 10.79
CA LEU A 270 14.96 -11.97 10.63
C LEU A 270 16.09 -12.31 11.59
N ASP A 271 16.57 -11.38 12.39
CA ASP A 271 17.80 -11.56 13.16
C ASP A 271 17.68 -12.65 14.22
N ARG A 272 18.83 -13.05 14.75
CA ARG A 272 18.99 -14.04 15.81
C ARG A 272 18.21 -13.67 17.06
N ASP A 273 18.09 -12.38 17.34
CA ASP A 273 17.49 -11.83 18.55
C ASP A 273 15.97 -11.59 18.43
N TYR A 274 15.37 -11.86 17.25
CA TYR A 274 13.92 -11.71 17.04
C TYR A 274 13.29 -12.98 16.47
N LEU A 275 13.08 -13.08 15.14
CA LEU A 275 12.36 -14.23 14.59
C LEU A 275 13.09 -15.56 14.87
N LEU A 276 14.42 -15.60 14.80
CA LEU A 276 15.13 -16.85 15.08
C LEU A 276 14.97 -17.25 16.56
N ASP A 277 15.00 -16.28 17.48
CA ASP A 277 14.79 -16.55 18.90
C ASP A 277 13.36 -17.02 19.18
N ILE A 278 12.35 -16.38 18.57
CA ILE A 278 10.95 -16.81 18.65
C ILE A 278 10.80 -18.27 18.18
N LEU A 279 11.50 -18.66 17.11
CA LEU A 279 11.43 -20.03 16.57
C LEU A 279 12.17 -21.05 17.42
N THR A 280 13.18 -20.66 18.20
CA THR A 280 13.94 -21.56 19.07
C THR A 280 13.42 -21.60 20.51
N HIS A 281 12.81 -20.51 20.98
CA HIS A 281 12.34 -20.32 22.34
C HIS A 281 10.94 -19.67 22.38
N PRO A 282 9.92 -20.27 21.73
CA PRO A 282 8.60 -19.64 21.58
C PRO A 282 7.92 -19.31 22.93
N GLN A 283 8.24 -20.05 24.00
CA GLN A 283 7.71 -19.82 25.34
C GLN A 283 8.18 -18.52 26.02
N LEU A 284 9.19 -17.84 25.46
CA LEU A 284 9.72 -16.57 26.00
C LEU A 284 9.05 -15.34 25.37
N TRP A 285 8.12 -15.55 24.43
CA TRP A 285 7.50 -14.51 23.64
C TRP A 285 5.99 -14.55 23.78
N ASP A 286 5.37 -13.37 23.84
CA ASP A 286 3.92 -13.23 23.74
C ASP A 286 3.49 -13.38 22.27
N ASP A 287 2.43 -14.15 22.05
CA ASP A 287 1.83 -14.43 20.74
C ASP A 287 2.85 -14.85 19.65
N PRO A 288 3.69 -15.88 19.90
CA PRO A 288 4.79 -16.24 19.02
C PRO A 288 4.30 -16.61 17.61
N ASP A 289 3.15 -17.28 17.50
CA ASP A 289 2.56 -17.65 16.21
C ASP A 289 2.13 -16.44 15.38
N GLU A 290 1.66 -15.37 16.03
CA GLU A 290 1.27 -14.14 15.35
C GLU A 290 2.49 -13.39 14.83
N ARG A 291 3.50 -13.22 15.69
CA ARG A 291 4.77 -12.58 15.32
C ARG A 291 5.47 -13.32 14.18
N VAL A 292 5.49 -14.64 14.22
CA VAL A 292 6.03 -15.48 13.14
C VAL A 292 5.25 -15.22 11.84
N ARG A 293 3.92 -15.15 11.89
CA ARG A 293 3.10 -14.90 10.71
C ARG A 293 3.34 -13.51 10.11
N GLU A 294 3.42 -12.49 10.95
CA GLU A 294 3.72 -11.10 10.54
C GLU A 294 5.06 -11.03 9.79
N VAL A 295 6.14 -11.59 10.36
CA VAL A 295 7.46 -11.56 9.71
C VAL A 295 7.46 -12.39 8.42
N ARG A 296 6.73 -13.51 8.37
CA ARG A 296 6.63 -14.29 7.13
C ARG A 296 5.87 -13.57 6.03
N ASN A 297 4.80 -12.84 6.38
CA ASN A 297 4.09 -12.00 5.42
C ASN A 297 5.01 -10.89 4.89
N ALA A 298 5.84 -10.29 5.76
CA ALA A 298 6.87 -9.33 5.37
C ALA A 298 7.87 -9.89 4.35
N VAL A 299 8.39 -11.08 4.64
CA VAL A 299 9.34 -11.77 3.78
C VAL A 299 8.71 -12.08 2.42
N SER A 300 7.46 -12.53 2.38
CA SER A 300 6.74 -12.79 1.13
C SER A 300 6.56 -11.51 0.31
N ALA A 301 6.08 -10.44 0.95
CA ALA A 301 5.86 -9.15 0.29
C ALA A 301 7.15 -8.61 -0.34
N VAL A 302 8.27 -8.60 0.41
CA VAL A 302 9.57 -8.14 -0.12
C VAL A 302 10.06 -9.04 -1.26
N SER A 303 9.84 -10.35 -1.19
CA SER A 303 10.21 -11.28 -2.26
C SER A 303 9.41 -11.01 -3.54
N GLU A 304 8.10 -10.82 -3.42
CA GLU A 304 7.20 -10.50 -4.53
C GLU A 304 7.56 -9.16 -5.17
N GLU A 305 7.78 -8.13 -4.35
CA GLU A 305 8.19 -6.80 -4.79
C GLU A 305 9.51 -6.86 -5.58
N LEU A 306 10.52 -7.59 -5.08
CA LEU A 306 11.78 -7.78 -5.80
C LEU A 306 11.58 -8.44 -7.17
N VAL A 307 10.69 -9.42 -7.29
CA VAL A 307 10.38 -10.06 -8.57
C VAL A 307 9.68 -9.08 -9.51
N GLN A 308 8.76 -8.26 -9.01
CA GLN A 308 8.11 -7.22 -9.82
C GLN A 308 9.12 -6.16 -10.29
N ASN A 309 9.99 -5.69 -9.41
CA ASN A 309 11.09 -4.77 -9.72
C ASN A 309 11.99 -5.34 -10.84
N ILE A 310 12.34 -6.63 -10.77
CA ILE A 310 13.11 -7.31 -11.84
C ILE A 310 12.33 -7.35 -13.16
N LYS A 311 11.02 -7.60 -13.14
CA LYS A 311 10.16 -7.62 -14.33
C LYS A 311 10.06 -6.22 -14.96
N GLN A 312 9.93 -5.16 -14.15
CA GLN A 312 9.91 -3.77 -14.61
C GLN A 312 11.20 -3.41 -15.36
N VAL A 313 12.37 -3.69 -14.75
CA VAL A 313 13.68 -3.47 -15.41
C VAL A 313 13.79 -4.27 -16.71
N ASN A 314 13.28 -5.50 -16.72
CA ASN A 314 13.31 -6.34 -17.91
C ASN A 314 12.48 -5.75 -19.06
N ALA A 315 11.32 -5.17 -18.73
CA ALA A 315 10.41 -4.51 -19.67
C ALA A 315 10.93 -3.16 -20.20
N ARG A 316 12.11 -2.69 -19.74
CA ARG A 316 12.66 -1.34 -20.01
C ARG A 316 11.74 -0.20 -19.57
N ARG A 317 10.79 -0.50 -18.68
CA ARG A 317 10.07 0.50 -17.91
C ARG A 317 11.03 0.98 -16.81
N GLY A 318 10.96 2.25 -16.44
CA GLY A 318 11.76 2.77 -15.33
C GLY A 318 11.54 1.91 -14.07
N LEU A 319 12.55 1.81 -13.22
CA LEU A 319 12.36 1.18 -11.91
C LEU A 319 11.48 2.09 -11.06
N HIS A 320 10.24 1.68 -10.82
CA HIS A 320 9.37 2.35 -9.88
C HIS A 320 9.50 1.58 -8.57
N PHE A 321 10.33 2.11 -7.66
CA PHE A 321 10.36 1.67 -6.27
C PHE A 321 9.02 2.04 -5.64
N GLN A 322 8.06 1.15 -5.82
CA GLN A 322 6.72 1.31 -5.33
C GLN A 322 6.75 0.97 -3.83
N VAL A 323 6.57 2.00 -3.01
CA VAL A 323 6.05 1.90 -1.63
C VAL A 323 7.07 1.62 -0.53
N SER A 324 7.30 2.68 0.24
CA SER A 324 7.74 2.69 1.63
C SER A 324 7.05 1.58 2.43
N LEU A 325 7.82 0.74 3.11
CA LEU A 325 7.37 -0.30 4.05
C LEU A 325 6.64 0.26 5.31
N ASP A 326 5.77 1.26 5.18
CA ASP A 326 5.08 1.85 6.33
C ASP A 326 3.98 0.91 6.88
N GLY A 327 3.44 0.04 6.04
CA GLY A 327 2.53 -1.03 6.46
C GLY A 327 3.22 -2.24 7.12
N LEU A 328 4.54 -2.25 7.27
CA LEU A 328 5.29 -3.46 7.65
C LEU A 328 5.84 -3.49 9.09
N MET A 329 5.54 -2.48 9.90
CA MET A 329 5.76 -2.52 11.36
C MET A 329 4.64 -1.81 12.14
N GLY A 330 3.38 -2.19 11.89
CA GLY A 330 2.30 -1.93 12.84
C GLY A 330 2.49 -2.77 14.10
N LYS A 331 3.34 -2.29 15.03
CA LYS A 331 3.48 -2.69 16.46
C LYS A 331 4.80 -2.17 17.07
N ARG A 332 5.79 -1.74 16.28
CA ARG A 332 7.08 -1.24 16.84
C ARG A 332 7.09 0.25 17.17
N SER A 333 6.26 1.04 16.48
CA SER A 333 5.98 2.45 16.86
C SER A 333 5.20 2.52 18.18
N GLU A 334 4.27 1.60 18.41
CA GLU A 334 3.53 1.48 19.67
C GLU A 334 4.40 1.01 20.83
N LEU A 335 5.32 0.05 20.62
CA LEU A 335 6.28 -0.37 21.66
C LEU A 335 7.31 0.73 21.99
N GLN A 336 7.77 1.52 21.01
CA GLN A 336 8.63 2.67 21.28
C GLN A 336 7.88 3.85 21.91
N GLN A 337 6.58 3.99 21.67
CA GLN A 337 5.73 4.97 22.36
C GLN A 337 5.42 4.50 23.80
N TRP A 338 5.25 3.21 24.04
CA TRP A 338 5.11 2.61 25.37
C TRP A 338 6.40 2.71 26.19
N GLU A 339 7.58 2.42 25.62
CA GLU A 339 8.87 2.57 26.31
C GLU A 339 9.12 4.05 26.70
N ARG A 340 8.79 4.99 25.80
CA ARG A 340 8.93 6.43 26.04
C ARG A 340 7.91 6.95 27.07
N ALA A 341 6.69 6.43 27.06
CA ALA A 341 5.67 6.74 28.07
C ALA A 341 6.01 6.12 29.44
N PHE A 342 6.69 4.97 29.47
CA PHE A 342 7.15 4.32 30.69
C PHE A 342 8.37 5.02 31.30
N GLU A 343 9.35 5.45 30.49
CA GLU A 343 10.46 6.31 30.93
C GLU A 343 9.95 7.67 31.45
N GLN A 344 8.94 8.25 30.81
CA GLN A 344 8.35 9.52 31.23
C GLN A 344 7.54 9.40 32.55
N ALA A 345 6.87 8.26 32.77
CA ALA A 345 6.20 7.95 34.03
C ALA A 345 7.18 7.57 35.16
N ALA A 346 8.36 7.04 34.83
CA ALA A 346 9.42 6.74 35.79
C ALA A 346 10.15 8.02 36.26
N ASP A 347 10.33 9.01 35.38
CA ASP A 347 10.91 10.33 35.72
C ASP A 347 9.94 11.21 36.54
N GLU A 348 8.61 11.09 36.34
CA GLU A 348 7.61 11.78 37.17
C GLU A 348 7.45 11.17 38.58
N GLY A 349 8.03 9.98 38.82
CA GLY A 349 7.99 9.27 40.09
C GLY A 349 9.07 9.67 41.10
N ASP A 350 10.09 10.47 40.72
CA ASP A 350 11.28 10.74 41.55
C ASP A 350 11.48 12.22 41.92
N ALA A 351 10.38 12.94 42.15
CA ALA A 351 10.42 14.19 42.90
C ALA A 351 10.10 13.91 44.38
N PRO A 352 11.11 13.72 45.26
CA PRO A 352 10.84 13.61 46.70
C PRO A 352 10.17 14.90 47.19
N PRO A 353 9.14 14.81 48.05
CA PRO A 353 8.51 16.00 48.62
C PRO A 353 9.56 16.79 49.39
N ALA A 354 9.75 18.05 49.00
CA ALA A 354 10.59 18.99 49.73
C ALA A 354 10.17 19.01 51.20
N SER A 355 11.08 18.56 52.06
CA SER A 355 10.86 18.55 53.52
C SER A 355 10.60 19.98 54.01
N PRO A 356 9.56 20.22 54.82
CA PRO A 356 9.25 21.55 55.31
C PRO A 356 10.32 22.01 56.30
N ALA A 357 10.87 23.20 56.05
CA ALA A 357 11.83 23.86 56.93
C ALA A 357 11.24 24.07 58.34
N PRO A 358 12.03 23.88 59.42
CA PRO A 358 11.56 24.15 60.77
C PRO A 358 11.40 25.66 60.99
N ARG A 359 10.23 26.04 61.49
CA ARG A 359 9.92 27.39 61.97
C ARG A 359 10.81 27.75 63.16
N ALA A 360 11.43 28.93 63.12
CA ALA A 360 11.93 29.65 64.28
C ALA A 360 11.00 30.83 64.58
#